data_AF-A0A497SCE3-F1
#
_entry.id   AF-A0A497SCE3-F1
#
_cell.length_a   1.000
_cell.length_b   1.000
_cell.length_c   1.000
_cell.angle_alpha   90.00
_cell.angle_beta   90.00
_cell.angle_gamma   90.00
#
_symmetry.space_group_name_H-M   'P 1'
#
loop_
_entity.id
_entity.type
_entity.pdbx_description
1 polymer ?
#
loop_
_entity_poly.entity_id
_entity_poly.type
_entity_poly.pdbx_seq_one_letter_code
_entity_poly.pdbx_strand_id
1 'polypeptide(L)'
;ETRQAIQMTNVYWNILNEMTEAFGSIISNNVNMVMKLLTSITIILMLPTLVASIYGMNIPLPFQHSPHAFEIVMGMSIILSIVGVLIFWRKELF
;
A
#
# COMPACT_ATOMS: atom_id res chain seq x y z
N GLU A 1 43.41 -10.56 33.74
CA GLU A 1 42.01 -10.99 34.01
C GLU A 1 40.99 -9.87 33.79
N THR A 2 41.09 -8.71 34.46
CA THR A 2 40.13 -7.59 34.29
C THR A 2 39.98 -7.11 32.84
N ARG A 3 41.09 -6.98 32.09
CA ARG A 3 41.05 -6.63 30.65
C ARG A 3 40.28 -7.64 29.79
N GLN A 4 40.37 -8.92 30.14
CA GLN A 4 39.72 -10.00 29.40
C GLN A 4 38.22 -10.00 29.70
N ALA A 5 37.84 -9.77 30.96
CA ALA A 5 36.44 -9.55 31.34
C ALA A 5 35.84 -8.34 30.61
N ILE A 6 36.58 -7.22 30.51
CA ILE A 6 36.13 -6.04 29.74
C ILE A 6 35.97 -6.34 28.25
N GLN A 7 36.89 -7.09 27.65
CA GLN A 7 36.78 -7.51 26.25
C GLN A 7 35.56 -8.40 26.02
N MET A 8 35.30 -9.36 26.90
CA MET A 8 34.12 -10.22 26.83
C MET A 8 32.83 -9.39 26.93
N THR A 9 32.76 -8.43 27.86
CA THR A 9 31.59 -7.53 28.00
C THR A 9 31.38 -6.69 26.73
N ASN A 10 32.44 -6.17 26.12
CA ASN A 10 32.34 -5.41 24.86
C ASN A 10 31.86 -6.28 23.70
N VAL A 11 32.32 -7.53 23.60
CA VAL A 11 31.83 -8.48 22.58
C VAL A 11 30.34 -8.76 22.77
N TYR A 12 29.89 -9.03 24.00
CA TYR A 12 28.47 -9.24 24.28
C TYR A 12 27.63 -7.99 24.01
N TRP A 13 28.15 -6.80 24.32
CA TRP A 13 27.49 -5.53 24.03
C TRP A 13 27.33 -5.30 22.53
N ASN A 14 28.38 -5.59 21.73
CA ASN A 14 28.31 -5.51 20.28
C ASN A 14 27.26 -6.46 19.71
N ILE A 15 27.24 -7.72 20.16
CA ILE A 15 26.25 -8.71 19.72
C ILE A 15 24.82 -8.26 20.06
N LEU A 16 24.61 -7.70 21.26
CA LEU A 16 23.30 -7.17 21.67
C LEU A 16 22.84 -6.01 20.79
N ASN A 17 23.76 -5.13 20.40
CA ASN A 17 23.43 -4.03 19.49
C ASN A 17 23.12 -4.53 18.08
N GLU A 18 23.93 -5.44 17.53
CA GLU A 18 23.68 -6.07 16.23
C GLU A 18 22.32 -6.79 16.22
N MET A 19 21.96 -7.48 17.30
CA MET A 19 20.66 -8.13 17.46
C MET A 19 19.51 -7.11 17.51
N THR A 20 19.71 -5.97 18.18
CA THR A 20 18.73 -4.89 18.25
C THR A 20 18.52 -4.24 16.89
N GLU A 21 19.60 -4.01 16.13
CA GLU A 21 19.54 -3.49 14.76
C GLU A 21 18.81 -4.48 13.83
N ALA A 22 19.10 -5.78 13.95
CA ALA A 22 18.41 -6.82 13.20
C ALA A 22 16.90 -6.85 13.51
N PHE A 23 16.51 -6.75 14.78
CA PHE A 23 15.09 -6.64 15.15
C PHE A 23 14.46 -5.36 14.60
N GLY A 24 15.17 -4.23 14.65
CA GLY A 24 14.74 -2.98 14.03
C GLY A 24 14.45 -3.16 12.54
N SER A 25 15.35 -3.83 11.81
CA SER A 25 15.18 -4.15 10.39
C SER A 25 13.96 -5.03 10.12
N ILE A 26 13.76 -6.09 10.92
CA ILE A 26 12.59 -6.97 10.82
C ILE A 26 11.29 -6.19 11.06
N ILE A 27 11.26 -5.34 12.09
CA ILE A 27 10.09 -4.49 12.38
C ILE A 27 9.82 -3.53 11.23
N SER A 28 10.84 -2.82 10.73
CA SER A 28 10.70 -1.91 9.59
C SER A 28 10.23 -2.64 8.33
N ASN A 29 10.72 -3.85 8.08
CA ASN A 29 10.27 -4.67 6.96
C ASN A 29 8.79 -5.03 7.07
N ASN A 30 8.34 -5.42 8.26
CA ASN A 30 6.93 -5.71 8.52
C ASN A 30 6.06 -4.47 8.33
N VAL A 31 6.48 -3.30 8.83
CA VAL A 31 5.77 -2.04 8.60
C VAL A 31 5.71 -1.71 7.12
N ASN A 32 6.81 -1.84 6.38
CA ASN A 32 6.85 -1.60 4.94
C ASN A 32 5.89 -2.54 4.19
N MET A 33 5.84 -3.81 4.57
CA MET A 33 4.90 -4.79 4.02
C MET A 33 3.44 -4.41 4.29
N VAL A 34 3.11 -4.04 5.53
CA VAL A 34 1.75 -3.62 5.91
C VAL A 34 1.35 -2.32 5.22
N MET A 35 2.26 -1.34 5.12
CA MET A 35 2.01 -0.08 4.40
C MET A 35 1.72 -0.35 2.92
N LYS A 36 2.51 -1.22 2.27
CA LYS A 36 2.27 -1.65 0.89
C LYS A 36 0.89 -2.29 0.72
N LEU A 37 0.48 -3.14 1.66
CA LEU A 37 -0.86 -3.76 1.65
C LEU A 37 -1.98 -2.72 1.80
N LEU A 38 -1.87 -1.81 2.76
CA LEU A 38 -2.87 -0.76 2.98
C LEU A 38 -2.98 0.20 1.79
N THR A 39 -1.85 0.65 1.23
CA THR A 39 -1.83 1.52 0.05
C THR A 39 -2.46 0.82 -1.16
N SER A 40 -2.17 -0.45 -1.39
CA SER A 40 -2.80 -1.24 -2.46
C SER A 40 -4.31 -1.28 -2.32
N ILE A 41 -4.83 -1.60 -1.13
CA ILE A 41 -6.27 -1.63 -0.86
C ILE A 41 -6.89 -0.25 -1.08
N THR A 42 -6.22 0.81 -0.63
CA THR A 42 -6.70 2.19 -0.76
C THR A 42 -6.84 2.60 -2.23
N ILE A 43 -5.85 2.32 -3.08
CA ILE A 43 -5.89 2.65 -4.51
C ILE A 43 -7.03 1.90 -5.21
N ILE A 44 -7.19 0.61 -4.90
CA ILE A 44 -8.28 -0.23 -5.46
C ILE A 44 -9.65 0.34 -5.12
N LEU A 45 -9.83 0.86 -3.90
CA LEU A 45 -11.09 1.44 -3.43
C LEU A 45 -11.31 2.89 -3.93
N MET A 46 -10.24 3.67 -4.14
CA MET A 46 -10.35 5.07 -4.58
C MET A 46 -10.88 5.22 -6.01
N LEU A 47 -10.46 4.35 -6.93
CA LEU A 47 -10.88 4.43 -8.34
C LEU A 47 -12.40 4.27 -8.53
N PRO A 48 -13.06 3.24 -7.97
CA PRO A 48 -14.51 3.12 -8.08
C PRO A 48 -15.27 4.14 -7.24
N THR A 49 -14.76 4.56 -6.08
CA THR A 49 -15.41 5.60 -5.28
C THR A 49 -15.38 6.96 -5.97
N LEU A 50 -14.33 7.28 -6.73
CA LEU A 50 -14.27 8.50 -7.54
C LEU A 50 -15.35 8.51 -8.63
N VAL A 51 -15.50 7.41 -9.36
CA VAL A 51 -16.55 7.30 -10.40
C VAL A 51 -17.95 7.36 -9.79
N ALA A 52 -18.17 6.62 -8.69
CA ALA A 52 -19.44 6.64 -7.96
C ALA A 52 -19.75 8.03 -7.39
N SER A 53 -18.74 8.76 -6.91
CA SER A 53 -18.90 10.13 -6.40
C SER A 53 -19.34 11.09 -7.50
N ILE A 54 -18.70 11.07 -8.67
CA ILE A 54 -19.03 11.95 -9.80
C ILE A 54 -20.47 11.69 -10.29
N TYR A 55 -20.84 10.41 -10.46
CA TYR A 55 -22.18 10.04 -10.94
C TYR A 55 -23.28 10.07 -9.86
N GLY A 56 -22.89 10.10 -8.58
CA GLY A 56 -23.79 10.31 -7.44
C GLY A 56 -24.09 11.79 -7.18
N MET A 57 -23.39 12.72 -7.84
CA MET A 57 -23.75 14.14 -7.78
C MET A 57 -25.04 14.38 -8.58
N ASN A 58 -25.97 15.14 -8.00
CA ASN A 58 -27.21 15.58 -8.64
C ASN A 58 -26.97 16.64 -9.74
N ILE A 59 -25.94 16.45 -10.56
CA ILE A 59 -25.56 17.32 -11.67
C ILE A 59 -26.02 16.64 -12.96
N PRO A 60 -26.66 17.37 -13.90
CA PRO A 60 -27.02 16.84 -15.20
C PRO A 60 -25.75 16.46 -15.99
N LEU A 61 -25.41 15.17 -16.03
CA LEU A 61 -24.26 14.65 -16.75
C LEU A 61 -24.68 14.24 -18.17
N PRO A 62 -23.82 14.43 -19.19
CA PRO A 62 -24.04 13.79 -20.49
C PRO A 62 -24.10 12.27 -20.29
N PHE A 63 -25.06 11.61 -20.95
CA PHE A 63 -25.48 10.19 -20.78
C PHE A 63 -26.50 9.85 -19.68
N GLN A 64 -26.93 10.77 -18.81
CA GLN A 64 -27.81 10.43 -17.67
C GLN A 64 -29.22 9.92 -18.03
N HIS A 65 -29.69 10.15 -19.27
CA HIS A 65 -31.01 9.71 -19.75
C HIS A 65 -31.01 8.33 -20.44
N SER A 66 -29.85 7.71 -20.65
CA SER A 66 -29.78 6.38 -21.25
C SER A 66 -29.95 5.30 -20.17
N PRO A 67 -30.84 4.30 -20.35
CA PRO A 67 -31.00 3.20 -19.39
C PRO A 67 -29.72 2.39 -19.16
N HIS A 68 -28.77 2.42 -20.10
CA HIS A 68 -27.47 1.75 -20.00
C HIS A 68 -26.34 2.63 -19.44
N ALA A 69 -26.61 3.90 -19.11
CA ALA A 69 -25.58 4.82 -18.64
C ALA A 69 -24.92 4.34 -17.34
N PHE A 70 -25.71 3.77 -16.44
CA PHE A 70 -25.20 3.20 -15.19
C PHE A 70 -24.27 2.01 -15.45
N GLU A 71 -24.65 1.09 -16.34
CA GLU A 71 -23.88 -0.11 -16.67
C GLU A 71 -22.55 0.23 -17.35
N ILE A 72 -22.56 1.19 -18.29
CA ILE A 72 -21.36 1.64 -19.01
C ILE A 72 -20.37 2.30 -18.06
N VAL A 73 -20.86 3.15 -17.16
CA VAL A 73 -20.04 3.88 -16.18
C VAL A 73 -19.46 2.94 -15.14
N MET A 74 -20.26 2.01 -14.64
CA MET A 74 -19.81 0.96 -13.72
C MET A 74 -18.75 0.08 -14.39
N GLY A 75 -18.98 -0.34 -15.64
CA GLY A 75 -18.02 -1.11 -16.43
C GLY A 75 -16.71 -0.36 -16.67
N MET A 76 -16.78 0.92 -17.06
CA MET A 76 -15.60 1.77 -17.27
C MET A 76 -14.83 1.98 -15.96
N SER A 77 -15.53 2.18 -14.84
CA SER A 77 -14.94 2.30 -13.50
C SER A 77 -14.16 1.05 -13.10
N ILE A 78 -14.75 -0.13 -13.30
CA ILE A 78 -14.11 -1.41 -13.01
C ILE A 78 -12.88 -1.61 -13.90
N ILE A 79 -12.99 -1.30 -15.20
CA ILE A 79 -11.87 -1.40 -16.14
C ILE A 79 -10.74 -0.44 -15.75
N LEU A 80 -11.04 0.81 -15.42
CA LEU A 80 -10.06 1.78 -14.94
C LEU A 80 -9.40 1.33 -13.63
N SER A 81 -10.17 0.74 -12.72
CA SER A 81 -9.65 0.19 -11.47
C SER A 81 -8.68 -0.97 -11.74
N ILE A 82 -9.05 -1.91 -12.60
CA ILE A 82 -8.20 -3.05 -13.01
C ILE A 82 -6.93 -2.57 -13.72
N VAL A 83 -7.03 -1.61 -14.63
CA VAL A 83 -5.87 -1.05 -15.35
C VAL A 83 -4.95 -0.31 -14.38
N GLY A 84 -5.50 0.46 -13.43
CA GLY A 84 -4.74 1.11 -12.37
C GLY A 84 -3.96 0.11 -11.52
N VAL A 85 -4.60 -0.98 -11.12
CA VAL A 85 -3.96 -2.09 -10.39
C VAL A 85 -2.86 -2.73 -11.23
N LEU A 86 -3.12 -3.07 -12.50
CA LEU A 86 -2.13 -3.70 -13.38
C LEU A 86 -0.89 -2.82 -13.61
N ILE A 87 -1.08 -1.51 -13.75
CA ILE A 87 0.03 -0.55 -13.91
C ILE A 87 0.84 -0.45 -12.62
N PHE A 88 0.17 -0.32 -11.46
CA PHE A 88 0.85 -0.27 -10.15
C PHE A 88 1.59 -1.57 -9.84
N TRP A 89 1.04 -2.71 -10.25
CA TRP A 89 1.69 -4.00 -10.05
C TRP A 89 2.90 -4.21 -10.97
N ARG A 90 2.88 -3.69 -12.20
CA ARG A 90 4.03 -3.74 -13.14
C ARG A 90 5.16 -2.77 -12.81
N LYS A 91 4.87 -1.66 -12.11
CA LYS A 91 5.88 -0.62 -11.83
C LYS A 91 6.73 -0.88 -10.58
N GLU A 92 6.60 -2.03 -9.94
CA GLU A 92 7.38 -2.41 -8.75
C GLU A 92 7.43 -1.30 -7.69
N LEU A 93 6.34 -0.53 -7.53
CA LEU A 93 6.13 0.30 -6.33
C LEU A 93 5.61 -0.56 -5.17
N PHE A 94 6.10 -1.81 -5.10
CA PHE A 94 5.77 -2.87 -4.14
C PHE A 94 7.02 -3.49 -3.54
#